data_AF-A0AAU5NQS7-F1
#
_entry.id   AF-A0AAU5NQS7-F1
#
_cell.length_a   1.000
_cell.length_b   1.000
_cell.length_c   1.000
_cell.angle_alpha   90.00
_cell.angle_beta   90.00
_cell.angle_gamma   90.00
#
_symmetry.space_group_name_H-M   'P 1'
#
loop_
_entity.id
_entity.type
_entity.pdbx_description
1 polymer ?
#
loop_
_entity_poly.entity_id
_entity_poly.type
_entity_poly.pdbx_seq_one_letter_code
_entity_poly.pdbx_strand_id
1 'polypeptide(L)'
;MEAVREQFPDFGDTLLVVPLDVTDPDSIQAAPDAAVERFGRIDVLVNNAGTGLLAAVEESDDAAVRSVFETNVFGPFAVQRALVEPGFFRTDFLDPASLNSAIDVIDDYGPTAGVIRLAVPGLDHAQPGDPVKAAHAIVEIVTSPEPPLRLQLGTDTLQAFDAKLDAFRKEMDAWQGDCKVS
;
A
#
# COMPACT_ATOMS: atom_id res chain seq x y z
N MET A 1 -23.55 -0.68 7.24
CA MET A 1 -22.72 0.55 7.37
C MET A 1 -23.38 1.58 8.26
N GLU A 2 -24.68 1.84 8.09
CA GLU A 2 -25.45 2.75 8.93
C GLU A 2 -25.40 2.35 10.42
N ALA A 3 -25.59 1.06 10.72
CA ALA A 3 -25.46 0.51 12.08
C ALA A 3 -24.09 0.74 12.75
N VAL A 4 -22.99 0.87 11.99
CA VAL A 4 -21.67 1.18 12.58
C VAL A 4 -21.59 2.66 12.92
N ARG A 5 -22.07 3.54 12.04
CA ARG A 5 -22.12 4.98 12.32
C ARG A 5 -23.01 5.31 13.52
N GLU A 6 -24.14 4.61 13.65
CA GLU A 6 -25.06 4.76 14.79
C GLU A 6 -24.45 4.35 16.14
N GLN A 7 -23.49 3.42 16.15
CA GLN A 7 -22.78 3.02 17.38
C GLN A 7 -21.68 3.99 17.80
N PHE A 8 -21.24 4.87 16.88
CA PHE A 8 -20.16 5.84 17.11
C PHE A 8 -20.58 7.27 16.73
N PRO A 9 -21.69 7.80 17.29
CA PRO A 9 -22.26 9.07 16.87
C PRO A 9 -21.34 10.27 17.14
N ASP A 10 -20.49 10.18 18.16
CA ASP A 10 -19.60 11.26 18.59
C ASP A 10 -18.35 11.43 17.71
N PHE A 11 -18.12 10.50 16.78
CA PHE A 11 -16.92 10.49 15.91
C PHE A 11 -17.14 11.20 14.57
N GLY A 12 -18.33 11.75 14.29
CA GLY A 12 -18.65 12.63 13.16
C GLY A 12 -17.70 12.54 11.95
N ASP A 13 -16.90 13.59 11.78
CA ASP A 13 -15.94 13.76 10.68
C ASP A 13 -14.61 13.01 10.85
N THR A 14 -14.38 12.37 12.00
CA THR A 14 -13.19 11.55 12.28
C THR A 14 -13.43 10.06 12.03
N LEU A 15 -14.64 9.66 11.62
CA LEU A 15 -15.01 8.30 11.26
C LEU A 15 -15.49 8.19 9.82
N LEU A 16 -14.78 7.37 9.04
CA LEU A 16 -15.21 6.94 7.71
C LEU A 16 -15.55 5.45 7.76
N VAL A 17 -16.75 5.10 7.31
CA VAL A 17 -17.18 3.71 7.14
C VAL A 17 -17.34 3.44 5.66
N VAL A 18 -16.56 2.49 5.14
CA VAL A 18 -16.53 2.06 3.74
C VAL A 18 -16.64 0.53 3.64
N PRO A 19 -17.16 -0.01 2.53
CA PRO A 19 -17.09 -1.45 2.27
C PRO A 19 -15.64 -1.85 2.01
N LEU A 20 -15.25 -2.98 2.59
CA LEU A 20 -13.99 -3.63 2.27
C LEU A 20 -14.18 -5.15 2.36
N ASP A 21 -14.24 -5.81 1.21
CA ASP A 21 -14.04 -7.25 1.09
C ASP A 21 -12.57 -7.51 0.77
N VAL A 22 -11.85 -8.14 1.70
CA VAL A 22 -10.41 -8.42 1.56
C VAL A 22 -10.11 -9.53 0.55
N THR A 23 -11.12 -10.15 -0.04
CA THR A 23 -10.99 -11.15 -1.12
C THR A 23 -11.29 -10.57 -2.51
N ASP A 24 -11.77 -9.33 -2.59
CA ASP A 24 -12.11 -8.63 -3.83
C ASP A 24 -11.09 -7.52 -4.14
N PRO A 25 -10.28 -7.65 -5.20
CA PRO A 25 -9.29 -6.64 -5.58
C PRO A 25 -9.85 -5.23 -5.78
N ASP A 26 -11.05 -5.11 -6.35
CA ASP A 26 -11.66 -3.79 -6.62
C ASP A 26 -12.08 -3.13 -5.29
N SER A 27 -12.59 -3.93 -4.35
CA SER A 27 -12.91 -3.47 -3.01
C SER A 27 -11.66 -3.07 -2.21
N ILE A 28 -10.53 -3.76 -2.42
CA ILE A 28 -9.26 -3.49 -1.73
C ILE A 28 -8.65 -2.16 -2.14
N GLN A 29 -8.84 -1.72 -3.39
CA GLN A 29 -8.35 -0.42 -3.86
C GLN A 29 -9.25 0.73 -3.40
N ALA A 30 -10.57 0.55 -3.46
CA ALA A 30 -11.52 1.62 -3.17
C ALA A 30 -11.46 2.12 -1.70
N ALA A 31 -11.18 1.24 -0.74
CA ALA A 31 -11.19 1.62 0.69
C ALA A 31 -9.99 2.52 1.10
N PRO A 32 -8.74 2.20 0.72
CA PRO A 32 -7.61 3.11 0.87
C PRO A 32 -7.83 4.47 0.21
N ASP A 33 -8.30 4.49 -1.03
CA ASP A 33 -8.53 5.73 -1.77
C ASP A 33 -9.51 6.65 -1.05
N ALA A 34 -10.65 6.10 -0.59
CA ALA A 34 -11.63 6.86 0.17
C ALA A 34 -11.08 7.38 1.51
N ALA A 35 -10.24 6.58 2.19
CA ALA A 35 -9.60 7.01 3.44
C ALA A 35 -8.56 8.11 3.21
N VAL A 36 -7.78 8.03 2.12
CA VAL A 36 -6.81 9.06 1.73
C VAL A 36 -7.52 10.33 1.26
N GLU A 37 -8.60 10.22 0.48
CA GLU A 37 -9.42 11.37 0.07
C GLU A 37 -9.98 12.10 1.31
N ARG A 38 -10.45 11.34 2.31
CA ARG A 38 -11.11 11.91 3.48
C ARG A 38 -10.15 12.45 4.55
N PHE A 39 -9.05 11.75 4.79
CA PHE A 39 -8.13 12.02 5.91
C PHE A 39 -6.72 12.44 5.45
N GLY A 40 -6.46 12.45 4.15
CA GLY A 40 -5.18 12.81 3.54
C GLY A 40 -4.13 11.70 3.58
N ARG A 41 -4.22 10.75 4.52
CA ARG A 41 -3.26 9.64 4.69
C ARG A 41 -3.83 8.53 5.58
N ILE A 42 -3.22 7.34 5.48
CA ILE A 42 -3.46 6.20 6.38
C ILE A 42 -2.21 5.97 7.22
N ASP A 43 -2.32 6.15 8.53
CA ASP A 43 -1.20 6.02 9.47
C ASP A 43 -1.02 4.61 10.01
N VAL A 44 -2.12 3.92 10.29
CA VAL A 44 -2.12 2.57 10.86
C VAL A 44 -3.07 1.71 10.05
N LEU A 45 -2.59 0.54 9.63
CA LEU A 45 -3.40 -0.52 9.06
C LEU A 45 -3.64 -1.60 10.14
N VAL A 46 -4.90 -1.96 10.36
CA VAL A 46 -5.27 -3.09 11.20
C VAL A 46 -5.95 -4.14 10.32
N ASN A 47 -5.22 -5.21 10.01
CA ASN A 47 -5.77 -6.38 9.31
C ASN A 47 -6.61 -7.22 10.29
N ASN A 48 -7.85 -6.79 10.51
CA ASN A 48 -8.77 -7.44 11.44
C ASN A 48 -9.74 -8.44 10.77
N ALA A 49 -9.91 -8.37 9.44
CA ALA A 49 -10.79 -9.28 8.72
C ALA A 49 -10.31 -10.73 8.87
N GLY A 50 -11.23 -11.63 9.21
CA GLY A 50 -10.93 -13.04 9.37
C GLY A 50 -12.16 -13.91 9.48
N THR A 51 -12.03 -15.15 9.05
CA THR A 51 -13.03 -16.21 9.16
C THR A 51 -12.41 -17.45 9.80
N GLY A 52 -13.22 -18.23 10.51
CA GLY A 52 -12.80 -19.50 11.09
C GLY A 52 -13.43 -20.67 10.34
N LEU A 53 -12.68 -21.76 10.21
CA LEU A 53 -13.23 -23.07 9.87
C LEU A 53 -13.11 -23.96 11.12
N LEU A 54 -14.24 -24.46 11.59
CA LEU A 54 -14.30 -25.42 12.69
C LEU A 54 -14.70 -26.79 12.14
N ALA A 55 -13.72 -27.58 11.76
CA ALA A 55 -13.89 -28.95 11.27
C ALA A 55 -12.63 -29.77 11.62
N ALA A 56 -12.76 -31.09 11.70
CA ALA A 56 -11.58 -31.95 11.68
C ALA A 56 -10.89 -31.85 10.30
N VAL A 57 -9.58 -32.13 10.24
CA VAL A 57 -8.82 -32.04 9.00
C VAL A 57 -9.40 -32.96 7.93
N GLU A 58 -9.81 -34.16 8.32
CA GLU A 58 -10.40 -35.19 7.45
C GLU A 58 -11.84 -34.87 7.01
N GLU A 59 -12.49 -33.92 7.68
CA GLU A 59 -13.88 -33.52 7.44
C GLU A 59 -13.97 -32.15 6.74
N SER A 60 -12.83 -31.51 6.52
CA SER A 60 -12.75 -30.19 5.91
C SER A 60 -12.89 -30.28 4.40
N ASP A 61 -13.83 -29.51 3.85
CA ASP A 61 -13.94 -29.33 2.41
C ASP A 61 -12.84 -28.38 1.91
N ASP A 62 -12.19 -28.73 0.80
CA ASP A 62 -11.09 -27.95 0.22
C ASP A 62 -11.49 -26.50 -0.09
N ALA A 63 -12.74 -26.27 -0.53
CA ALA A 63 -13.20 -24.91 -0.83
C ALA A 63 -13.37 -24.10 0.47
N ALA A 64 -13.86 -24.73 1.54
CA ALA A 64 -13.96 -24.09 2.85
C ALA A 64 -12.59 -23.73 3.42
N VAL A 65 -11.60 -24.64 3.31
CA VAL A 65 -10.21 -24.37 3.72
C VAL A 65 -9.63 -23.22 2.91
N ARG A 66 -9.79 -23.24 1.58
CA ARG A 66 -9.30 -22.15 0.71
C ARG A 66 -9.93 -20.82 1.06
N SER A 67 -11.23 -20.77 1.30
CA SER A 67 -11.94 -19.53 1.68
C SER A 67 -11.36 -18.89 2.94
N VAL A 68 -10.93 -19.69 3.93
CA VAL A 68 -10.24 -19.18 5.12
C VAL A 68 -8.87 -18.59 4.77
N PHE A 69 -8.11 -19.24 3.87
CA PHE A 69 -6.82 -18.70 3.42
C PHE A 69 -6.97 -17.42 2.59
N GLU A 70 -7.98 -17.34 1.72
CA GLU A 70 -8.29 -16.11 0.97
C GLU A 70 -8.52 -14.94 1.93
N THR A 71 -9.31 -15.14 2.99
CA THR A 71 -9.62 -14.06 3.94
C THR A 71 -8.49 -13.77 4.92
N ASN A 72 -7.89 -14.80 5.52
CA ASN A 72 -7.00 -14.64 6.67
C ASN A 72 -5.52 -14.52 6.28
N VAL A 73 -5.15 -14.93 5.07
CA VAL A 73 -3.76 -14.93 4.60
C VAL A 73 -3.62 -14.00 3.41
N PHE A 74 -4.27 -14.31 2.29
CA PHE A 74 -4.07 -13.55 1.06
C PHE A 74 -4.65 -12.15 1.10
N GLY A 75 -5.81 -11.97 1.75
CA GLY A 75 -6.44 -10.66 1.95
C GLY A 75 -5.53 -9.65 2.66
N PRO A 76 -4.99 -9.95 3.86
CA PRO A 76 -4.03 -9.09 4.53
C PRO A 76 -2.82 -8.68 3.67
N PHE A 77 -2.26 -9.62 2.90
CA PHE A 77 -1.16 -9.31 1.97
C PHE A 77 -1.61 -8.41 0.81
N ALA A 78 -2.81 -8.63 0.27
CA ALA A 78 -3.35 -7.80 -0.79
C ALA A 78 -3.61 -6.37 -0.32
N VAL A 79 -4.19 -6.20 0.87
CA VAL A 79 -4.40 -4.88 1.50
C VAL A 79 -3.07 -4.19 1.81
N GLN A 80 -2.08 -4.92 2.32
CA GLN A 80 -0.74 -4.36 2.54
C GLN A 80 -0.04 -3.92 1.25
N ARG A 81 -0.11 -4.71 0.18
CA ARG A 81 0.46 -4.33 -1.13
C ARG A 81 -0.21 -3.10 -1.72
N ALA A 82 -1.51 -2.92 -1.50
CA ALA A 82 -2.21 -1.70 -1.90
C ALA A 82 -1.77 -0.46 -1.12
N LEU A 83 -1.11 -0.63 0.03
CA LEU A 83 -0.75 0.46 0.95
C LEU A 83 0.77 0.68 1.10
N VAL A 84 1.58 -0.31 0.74
CA VAL A 84 3.04 -0.27 0.81
C VAL A 84 3.57 -0.20 -0.62
N GLU A 85 4.12 0.95 -0.98
CA GLU A 85 4.69 1.25 -2.30
C GLU A 85 6.23 1.20 -2.24
N PRO A 86 6.88 0.03 -2.41
CA PRO A 86 8.32 -0.03 -2.50
C PRO A 86 8.83 0.63 -3.80
N GLY A 87 9.97 1.32 -3.71
CA GLY A 87 10.76 1.70 -4.88
C GLY A 87 11.47 0.52 -5.54
N PHE A 88 12.34 0.79 -6.53
CA PHE A 88 13.07 -0.26 -7.25
C PHE A 88 14.13 -0.95 -6.38
N PHE A 89 14.03 -2.27 -6.21
CA PHE A 89 15.03 -3.11 -5.54
C PHE A 89 15.73 -4.05 -6.53
N ARG A 90 17.02 -4.35 -6.26
CA ARG A 90 17.81 -5.35 -6.98
C ARG A 90 17.35 -6.76 -6.67
N THR A 91 16.21 -7.14 -7.21
CA THR A 91 15.69 -8.50 -7.23
C THR A 91 15.52 -8.94 -8.69
N ASP A 92 15.32 -10.23 -8.93
CA ASP A 92 15.01 -10.77 -10.26
C ASP A 92 13.59 -10.35 -10.73
N PHE A 93 12.98 -9.36 -10.10
CA PHE A 93 11.64 -8.89 -10.44
C PHE A 93 11.59 -8.20 -11.80
N LEU A 94 12.64 -7.50 -12.23
CA LEU A 94 12.71 -6.90 -13.57
C LEU A 94 13.25 -7.86 -14.65
N ASP A 95 13.60 -9.11 -14.28
CA ASP A 95 14.02 -10.12 -15.24
C ASP A 95 12.88 -10.39 -16.25
N PRO A 96 13.17 -10.53 -17.56
CA PRO A 96 12.14 -10.79 -18.57
C PRO A 96 11.30 -12.06 -18.37
N ALA A 97 11.79 -13.04 -17.59
CA ALA A 97 11.03 -14.23 -17.19
C ALA A 97 10.04 -13.96 -16.04
N SER A 98 10.18 -12.82 -15.35
CA SER A 98 9.38 -12.39 -14.20
C SER A 98 8.41 -11.25 -14.58
N LEU A 99 8.89 -10.25 -15.31
CA LEU A 99 8.13 -9.08 -15.73
C LEU A 99 7.83 -9.10 -17.24
N ASN A 100 6.59 -9.46 -17.58
CA ASN A 100 6.13 -9.41 -18.96
C ASN A 100 5.84 -7.96 -19.39
N SER A 101 6.38 -7.56 -20.53
CA SER A 101 6.02 -6.29 -21.18
C SER A 101 4.78 -6.46 -22.06
N ALA A 102 4.05 -5.36 -22.28
CA ALA A 102 2.86 -5.35 -23.12
C ALA A 102 3.16 -5.83 -24.56
N ILE A 103 2.34 -6.77 -25.05
CA ILE A 103 2.48 -7.39 -26.38
C ILE A 103 2.09 -6.40 -27.49
N ASP A 104 1.08 -5.56 -27.23
CA ASP A 104 0.66 -4.48 -28.12
C ASP A 104 1.00 -3.12 -27.51
N VAL A 105 1.81 -2.36 -28.24
CA VAL A 105 2.24 -1.02 -27.84
C VAL A 105 1.35 0.03 -28.53
N ILE A 106 0.66 0.83 -27.73
CA ILE A 106 -0.08 2.01 -28.19
C ILE A 106 0.84 3.23 -28.11
N ASP A 107 1.05 3.91 -29.23
CA ASP A 107 1.97 5.04 -29.35
C ASP A 107 1.60 6.24 -28.46
N ASP A 108 0.30 6.46 -28.23
CA ASP A 108 -0.21 7.57 -27.41
C ASP A 108 0.27 7.53 -25.95
N TYR A 109 0.69 6.37 -25.43
CA TYR A 109 1.24 6.22 -24.08
C TYR A 109 2.77 6.38 -24.02
N GLY A 110 3.42 6.74 -25.13
CA GLY A 110 4.85 7.00 -25.21
C GLY A 110 5.39 7.93 -24.11
N PRO A 111 4.77 9.10 -23.86
CA PRO A 111 5.24 10.06 -22.84
C PRO A 111 5.04 9.60 -21.38
N THR A 112 4.30 8.52 -21.12
CA THR A 112 3.98 8.03 -19.78
C THR A 112 4.52 6.61 -19.57
N ALA A 113 3.70 5.58 -19.77
CA ALA A 113 4.07 4.18 -19.60
C ALA A 113 5.21 3.76 -20.57
N GLY A 114 5.31 4.41 -21.73
CA GLY A 114 6.40 4.21 -22.68
C GLY A 114 7.78 4.58 -22.13
N VAL A 115 7.88 5.62 -21.30
CA VAL A 115 9.15 6.05 -20.68
C VAL A 115 9.68 4.96 -19.75
N ILE A 116 8.83 4.43 -18.88
CA ILE A 116 9.20 3.36 -17.94
C ILE A 116 9.49 2.06 -18.69
N ARG A 117 8.68 1.69 -19.68
CA ARG A 117 8.89 0.49 -20.52
C ARG A 117 10.25 0.49 -21.22
N LEU A 118 10.72 1.64 -21.67
CA LEU A 118 12.04 1.78 -22.31
C LEU A 118 13.20 1.79 -21.28
N ALA A 119 12.95 2.23 -20.05
CA ALA A 119 13.96 2.32 -19.00
C ALA A 119 14.19 0.98 -18.27
N VAL A 120 13.14 0.19 -18.05
CA VAL A 120 13.14 -1.05 -17.25
C VAL A 120 14.23 -2.06 -17.65
N PRO A 121 14.47 -2.36 -18.95
CA PRO A 121 15.52 -3.31 -19.33
C PRO A 121 16.94 -2.88 -18.92
N GLY A 122 17.19 -1.58 -18.80
CA GLY A 122 18.47 -1.04 -18.33
C GLY A 122 18.57 -0.89 -16.81
N LEU A 123 17.48 -1.13 -16.09
CA LEU A 123 17.41 -1.06 -14.63
C LEU A 123 17.53 -2.43 -13.98
N ASP A 124 17.38 -3.52 -14.73
CA ASP A 124 17.54 -4.87 -14.22
C ASP A 124 18.95 -5.09 -13.64
N HIS A 125 19.01 -5.64 -12.43
CA HIS A 125 20.16 -5.70 -11.52
C HIS A 125 20.92 -4.37 -11.21
N ALA A 126 20.58 -3.27 -11.88
CA ALA A 126 21.12 -1.95 -11.69
C ALA A 126 20.25 -1.06 -10.78
N GLN A 127 19.17 -1.61 -10.22
CA GLN A 127 18.28 -0.89 -9.33
C GLN A 127 19.07 -0.31 -8.12
N PRO A 128 18.71 0.87 -7.63
CA PRO A 128 19.44 1.49 -6.52
C PRO A 128 19.19 0.79 -5.17
N GLY A 129 18.02 0.15 -5.01
CA GLY A 129 17.64 -0.53 -3.77
C GLY A 129 18.36 -1.86 -3.55
N ASP A 130 18.83 -2.10 -2.33
CA ASP A 130 19.44 -3.37 -1.90
C ASP A 130 18.41 -4.20 -1.10
N PRO A 131 17.97 -5.38 -1.59
CA PRO A 131 16.95 -6.17 -0.93
C PRO A 131 17.43 -6.76 0.41
N VAL A 132 18.74 -7.02 0.57
CA VAL A 132 19.29 -7.53 1.85
C VAL A 132 19.20 -6.43 2.90
N LYS A 133 19.50 -5.18 2.54
CA LYS A 133 19.35 -4.05 3.46
C LYS A 133 17.89 -3.75 3.79
N ALA A 134 16.98 -3.88 2.83
CA ALA A 134 15.54 -3.75 3.07
C ALA A 134 15.04 -4.80 4.07
N ALA A 135 15.43 -6.07 3.90
CA ALA A 135 15.09 -7.15 4.83
C ALA A 135 15.65 -6.89 6.23
N HIS A 136 16.91 -6.42 6.34
CA HIS A 136 17.49 -6.01 7.61
C HIS A 136 16.70 -4.87 8.28
N ALA A 137 16.30 -3.84 7.53
CA ALA A 137 15.53 -2.71 8.06
C ALA A 137 14.13 -3.15 8.56
N ILE A 138 13.49 -4.09 7.84
CA ILE A 138 12.21 -4.66 8.26
C ILE A 138 12.37 -5.46 9.58
N VAL A 139 13.41 -6.30 9.69
CA VAL A 139 13.70 -7.05 10.92
C VAL A 139 13.99 -6.11 12.08
N GLU A 140 14.82 -5.08 11.86
CA GLU A 140 15.18 -4.09 12.87
C GLU A 140 13.95 -3.38 13.42
N ILE A 141 13.01 -2.98 12.57
CA ILE A 141 11.75 -2.33 12.98
C ILE A 141 10.84 -3.26 13.77
N VAL A 142 10.67 -4.50 13.30
CA VAL A 142 9.83 -5.49 13.99
C VAL A 142 10.37 -5.77 15.40
N THR A 143 11.69 -5.64 15.60
CA THR A 143 12.34 -5.81 16.89
C THR A 143 12.58 -4.50 17.66
N SER A 144 12.20 -3.34 17.11
CA SER A 144 12.41 -2.05 17.74
C SER A 144 11.42 -1.85 18.91
N PRO A 145 11.89 -1.36 20.07
CA PRO A 145 10.98 -0.98 21.16
C PRO A 145 10.12 0.25 20.81
N GLU A 146 10.53 1.04 19.81
CA GLU A 146 9.80 2.21 19.30
C GLU A 146 9.82 2.18 17.75
N PRO A 147 8.96 1.37 17.12
CA PRO A 147 8.95 1.25 15.67
C PRO A 147 8.41 2.54 15.01
N PRO A 148 9.02 3.01 13.92
CA PRO A 148 8.52 4.17 13.19
C PRO A 148 7.18 3.85 12.52
N LEU A 149 6.29 4.84 12.48
CA LEU A 149 4.95 4.72 11.87
C LEU A 149 5.00 4.45 10.36
N ARG A 150 6.03 4.96 9.68
CA ARG A 150 6.32 4.67 8.27
C ARG A 150 7.82 4.53 8.09
N LEU A 151 8.20 3.66 7.16
CA LEU A 151 9.59 3.48 6.74
C LEU A 151 9.67 3.62 5.22
N GLN A 152 10.31 4.69 4.77
CA GLN A 152 10.72 4.83 3.37
C GLN A 152 12.00 4.04 3.15
N LEU A 153 12.03 3.21 2.11
CA LEU A 153 13.20 2.41 1.74
C LEU A 153 13.61 2.75 0.31
N GLY A 154 14.87 3.13 0.14
CA GLY A 154 15.43 3.53 -1.16
C GLY A 154 15.71 5.04 -1.24
N THR A 155 16.86 5.39 -1.81
CA THR A 155 17.31 6.80 -1.92
C THR A 155 16.38 7.63 -2.80
N ASP A 156 15.82 7.02 -3.84
CA ASP A 156 14.80 7.60 -4.71
C ASP A 156 13.50 7.92 -3.95
N THR A 157 13.04 6.96 -3.15
CA THR A 157 11.84 7.11 -2.31
C THR A 157 12.05 8.22 -1.28
N LEU A 158 13.21 8.28 -0.64
CA LEU A 158 13.57 9.34 0.31
C LEU A 158 13.61 10.71 -0.38
N GLN A 159 14.24 10.82 -1.55
CA GLN A 159 14.30 12.07 -2.32
C GLN A 159 12.92 12.56 -2.77
N ALA A 160 12.07 11.66 -3.26
CA ALA A 160 10.70 11.99 -3.65
C ALA A 160 9.87 12.45 -2.44
N PHE A 161 10.06 11.80 -1.29
CA PHE A 161 9.36 12.15 -0.06
C PHE A 161 9.81 13.51 0.49
N ASP A 162 11.13 13.78 0.52
CA ASP A 162 11.68 15.07 0.94
C ASP A 162 11.18 16.20 0.03
N ALA A 163 11.22 16.01 -1.28
CA ALA A 163 10.72 17.01 -2.24
C ALA A 163 9.23 17.31 -2.02
N LYS A 164 8.43 16.29 -1.68
CA LYS A 164 6.99 16.45 -1.40
C LYS A 164 6.76 17.17 -0.07
N LEU A 165 7.51 16.84 0.98
CA LEU A 165 7.44 17.52 2.27
C LEU A 165 7.80 18.99 2.14
N ASP A 166 8.83 19.32 1.35
CA ASP A 166 9.23 20.70 1.13
C ASP A 166 8.20 21.48 0.33
N ALA A 167 7.57 20.86 -0.67
CA ALA A 167 6.46 21.46 -1.40
C ALA A 167 5.27 21.74 -0.47
N PHE A 168 4.92 20.80 0.40
CA PHE A 168 3.83 20.94 1.35
C PHE A 168 4.11 22.02 2.40
N ARG A 169 5.32 22.08 2.97
CA ARG A 169 5.72 23.16 3.88
C ARG A 169 5.62 24.52 3.20
N LYS A 170 6.09 24.63 1.97
CA LYS A 170 6.03 25.87 1.20
C LYS A 170 4.59 26.32 0.95
N GLU A 171 3.69 25.38 0.70
CA GLU A 171 2.26 25.66 0.58
C GLU A 171 1.66 26.10 1.92
N MET A 172 1.94 25.39 3.01
CA MET A 172 1.49 25.79 4.35
C MET A 172 1.98 27.18 4.75
N ASP A 173 3.25 27.50 4.50
CA ASP A 173 3.84 28.81 4.82
C ASP A 173 3.19 29.93 3.98
N ALA A 174 2.83 29.64 2.73
CA ALA A 174 2.16 30.61 1.85
C ALA A 174 0.75 30.98 2.36
N TRP A 175 0.03 30.02 2.94
CA TRP A 175 -1.33 30.22 3.46
C TRP A 175 -1.38 30.45 4.97
N GLN A 176 -0.22 30.48 5.64
CA GLN A 176 -0.13 30.54 7.10
C GLN A 176 -0.75 31.81 7.70
N GLY A 177 -0.82 32.90 6.93
CA GLY A 177 -1.51 34.14 7.33
C GLY A 177 -3.03 34.01 7.28
N ASP A 178 -3.56 33.36 6.23
CA ASP A 178 -5.00 33.19 6.00
C ASP A 178 -5.61 32.11 6.92
N CYS A 179 -4.80 31.13 7.34
CA CYS A 179 -5.22 30.07 8.26
C CYS A 179 -5.17 30.45 9.75
N LYS A 180 -4.65 31.63 10.12
CA LYS A 180 -4.70 32.13 11.51
C LYS A 180 -6.07 32.76 11.78
N VAL A 181 -7.05 31.92 12.08
CA VAL A 181 -8.44 32.31 12.35
C VAL A 181 -8.67 32.69 13.82
N SER A 182 -7.72 33.39 14.43
CA SER A 182 -7.79 33.86 15.83
C SER A 182 -7.65 35.37 15.91
#